data_AF-A0EVR8-F1
#
_entry.id   AF-A0EVR8-F1
#
_cell.length_a   1.000
_cell.length_b   1.000
_cell.length_c   1.000
_cell.angle_alpha   90.00
_cell.angle_beta   90.00
_cell.angle_gamma   90.00
#
_symmetry.space_group_name_H-M   'P 1'
#
loop_
_entity.id
_entity.type
_entity.pdbx_description
1 polymer ?
#
loop_
_entity_poly.entity_id
_entity_poly.type
_entity_poly.pdbx_seq_one_letter_code
_entity_poly.pdbx_strand_id
1 'polypeptide(L)'
;MEEIKAMDLESKDLVAERIEQMKALFPEIVVEGDGSIDFEKLRLILGDEVEEGDERYAFTWPGKADAIRQSQTVSTATLRPCPENSVNWDTTHNL
;
A
#
# COMPACT_ATOMS: atom_id res chain seq x y z
N MET A 1 33.45 13.11 -5.98
CA MET A 1 32.51 12.09 -5.49
C MET A 1 31.50 12.84 -4.65
N GLU A 2 30.29 13.04 -5.16
CA GLU A 2 29.22 13.67 -4.37
C GLU A 2 28.95 12.82 -3.12
N GLU A 3 28.81 13.49 -1.98
CA GLU A 3 28.46 12.86 -0.71
C GLU A 3 27.10 12.17 -0.83
N ILE A 4 27.08 10.86 -0.66
CA ILE A 4 25.85 10.07 -0.62
C ILE A 4 25.16 10.39 0.70
N LYS A 5 24.15 11.25 0.64
CA LYS A 5 23.28 11.56 1.77
C LYS A 5 22.58 10.26 2.22
N ALA A 6 22.66 9.93 3.51
CA ALA A 6 21.93 8.80 4.06
C ALA A 6 20.43 9.02 3.83
N MET A 7 19.84 8.20 2.98
CA MET A 7 18.41 8.17 2.68
C MET A 7 17.80 6.96 3.36
N ASP A 8 16.56 7.11 3.81
CA ASP A 8 15.74 5.97 4.19
C ASP A 8 15.56 5.08 2.96
N LEU A 9 15.94 3.80 3.08
CA LEU A 9 15.99 2.85 1.98
C LEU A 9 14.67 2.09 1.82
N GLU A 10 13.71 2.33 2.71
CA GLU A 10 12.40 1.71 2.67
C GLU A 10 11.44 2.46 1.74
N SER A 11 10.71 1.69 0.94
CA SER A 11 9.59 2.23 0.17
C SER A 11 8.47 2.66 1.12
N LYS A 12 7.66 3.63 0.70
CA LYS A 12 6.51 4.09 1.50
C LYS A 12 5.57 2.93 1.85
N ASP A 13 5.20 2.85 3.13
CA ASP A 13 4.17 1.91 3.60
C ASP A 13 2.78 2.44 3.26
N LEU A 14 2.25 1.94 2.15
CA LEU A 14 0.91 2.31 1.66
C LEU A 14 -0.21 1.80 2.57
N VAL A 15 0.02 0.78 3.38
CA VAL A 15 -0.99 0.25 4.31
C VAL A 15 -1.10 1.19 5.50
N ALA A 16 0.03 1.57 6.08
CA ALA A 16 0.07 2.56 7.17
C ALA A 16 -0.56 3.90 6.75
N GLU A 17 -0.24 4.39 5.54
CA GLU A 17 -0.81 5.63 5.02
C GLU A 17 -2.35 5.56 4.89
N ARG A 18 -2.88 4.45 4.36
CA ARG A 18 -4.33 4.24 4.23
C ARG A 18 -5.02 4.13 5.58
N ILE A 19 -4.38 3.45 6.55
CA ILE A 19 -4.89 3.36 7.92
C ILE A 19 -4.99 4.76 8.52
N GLU A 20 -3.98 5.61 8.37
CA GLU A 20 -4.00 6.97 8.90
C GLU A 20 -5.10 7.82 8.24
N GLN A 21 -5.30 7.68 6.93
CA GLN A 21 -6.42 8.31 6.22
C GLN A 21 -7.77 7.85 6.76
N MET A 22 -7.95 6.55 7.04
CA MET A 22 -9.18 6.03 7.65
C MET A 22 -9.39 6.59 9.06
N LYS A 23 -8.34 6.69 9.87
CA LYS A 23 -8.40 7.29 11.22
C LYS A 23 -8.80 8.77 11.17
N ALA A 24 -8.31 9.50 10.17
CA ALA A 24 -8.69 10.90 9.97
C ALA A 24 -10.15 11.07 9.53
N LEU A 25 -10.67 10.15 8.71
CA LEU A 25 -12.05 10.18 8.22
C LEU A 25 -13.07 9.71 9.26
N PHE A 26 -12.74 8.68 10.04
CA PHE A 26 -13.63 8.03 10.99
C PHE A 26 -12.93 7.84 12.35
N PRO A 27 -12.62 8.91 13.09
CA PRO A 27 -11.85 8.81 14.33
C PRO A 27 -12.52 7.89 15.37
N GLU A 28 -13.85 7.81 15.37
CA GLU A 28 -14.60 6.91 16.24
C GLU A 28 -14.31 5.41 16.03
N ILE A 29 -13.79 4.96 14.89
CA ILE A 29 -13.47 3.53 14.68
C ILE A 29 -12.17 3.10 15.35
N VAL A 30 -11.41 4.04 15.92
CA VAL A 30 -10.13 3.73 16.56
C VAL A 30 -10.34 3.23 17.98
N VAL A 31 -9.79 2.05 18.28
CA VAL A 31 -9.83 1.47 19.62
C VAL A 31 -8.85 2.22 20.54
N GLU A 32 -9.33 2.65 21.71
CA GLU A 32 -8.47 3.26 22.72
C GLU A 32 -7.41 2.26 23.22
N GLY A 33 -6.14 2.66 23.16
CA GLY A 33 -5.01 1.83 23.56
C GLY A 33 -4.12 1.48 22.37
N ASP A 34 -4.43 0.39 21.67
CA ASP A 34 -3.60 -0.14 20.59
C ASP A 34 -3.74 0.62 19.26
N GLY A 35 -4.73 1.50 19.14
CA GLY A 35 -4.99 2.28 17.93
C GLY A 35 -5.40 1.43 16.74
N SER A 36 -5.91 0.21 16.99
CA SER A 36 -6.48 -0.68 15.99
C SER A 36 -7.83 -0.16 15.49
N ILE A 37 -8.30 -0.71 14.37
CA ILE A 37 -9.57 -0.35 13.75
C ILE A 37 -10.65 -1.34 14.22
N ASP A 38 -11.69 -0.83 14.85
CA ASP A 38 -12.93 -1.54 15.12
C ASP A 38 -13.76 -1.65 13.84
N PHE A 39 -13.68 -2.81 13.19
CA PHE A 39 -14.35 -3.05 11.91
C PHE A 39 -15.87 -3.11 12.05
N GLU A 40 -16.40 -3.57 13.19
CA GLU A 40 -17.84 -3.60 13.43
C GLU A 40 -18.39 -2.19 13.57
N LYS A 41 -17.65 -1.31 14.25
CA LYS A 41 -18.00 0.11 14.34
C LYS A 41 -17.91 0.83 13.00
N LEU A 42 -16.90 0.51 12.18
CA LEU A 42 -16.82 1.02 10.80
C LEU A 42 -18.04 0.58 9.97
N ARG A 43 -18.43 -0.70 10.05
CA ARG A 43 -19.65 -1.21 9.40
C ARG A 43 -20.89 -0.43 9.83
N LEU A 44 -21.04 -0.20 11.13
CA LEU A 44 -22.18 0.55 11.67
C LEU A 44 -22.25 1.98 11.12
N ILE A 45 -21.12 2.65 10.95
CA ILE A 45 -21.05 4.02 10.43
C ILE A 45 -21.37 4.07 8.92
N LEU A 46 -20.88 3.09 8.17
CA LEU A 46 -21.12 2.99 6.73
C LEU A 46 -22.56 2.57 6.40
N GLY A 47 -23.26 1.88 7.31
CA GLY A 47 -24.69 1.58 7.19
C GLY A 47 -25.01 0.69 5.97
N ASP A 48 -26.10 1.04 5.26
CA ASP A 48 -26.61 0.28 4.12
C ASP A 48 -25.67 0.27 2.90
N GLU A 49 -24.63 1.09 2.89
CA GLU A 49 -23.59 1.11 1.85
C GLU A 49 -22.54 -0.01 2.04
N VAL A 50 -22.70 -0.83 3.09
CA VAL A 50 -21.90 -2.05 3.27
C VAL A 50 -22.69 -3.26 2.79
N GLU A 51 -22.22 -3.84 1.70
CA GLU A 51 -22.88 -4.99 1.11
C GLU A 51 -22.38 -6.31 1.72
N GLU A 52 -23.30 -7.10 2.28
CA GLU A 52 -23.03 -8.33 3.04
C GLU A 52 -23.16 -9.61 2.21
N GLY A 53 -23.58 -9.51 0.94
CA GLY A 53 -23.92 -10.65 0.10
C GLY A 53 -22.72 -11.36 -0.56
N ASP A 54 -22.79 -12.70 -0.63
CA ASP A 54 -21.91 -13.56 -1.43
C ASP A 54 -22.15 -13.44 -2.95
N GLU A 55 -23.19 -12.72 -3.38
CA GLU A 55 -23.60 -12.58 -4.79
C GLU A 55 -22.75 -11.58 -5.59
N ARG A 56 -21.44 -11.54 -5.33
CA ARG A 56 -20.50 -10.86 -6.23
C ARG A 56 -20.02 -11.84 -7.27
N TYR A 57 -20.25 -11.54 -8.55
CA TYR A 57 -19.43 -12.13 -9.62
C TYR A 57 -17.99 -11.60 -9.46
N ALA A 58 -17.21 -12.29 -8.65
CA ALA A 58 -15.83 -11.96 -8.36
C ALA A 58 -14.93 -12.93 -9.13
N PHE A 59 -13.97 -12.39 -9.87
CA PHE A 59 -12.87 -13.21 -10.38
C PHE A 59 -12.03 -13.68 -9.18
N THR A 60 -12.12 -14.96 -8.86
CA THR A 60 -11.44 -15.60 -7.73
C THR A 60 -10.53 -16.70 -8.24
N TRP A 61 -9.29 -16.74 -7.74
CA TRP A 61 -8.29 -17.73 -8.08
C TRP A 61 -7.49 -18.10 -6.83
N PRO A 62 -6.90 -19.32 -6.76
CA PRO A 62 -6.03 -19.72 -5.67
C PRO A 62 -4.89 -18.71 -5.46
N GLY A 63 -4.71 -18.22 -4.23
CA GLY A 63 -3.68 -17.24 -3.89
C GLY A 63 -4.01 -15.78 -4.20
N LYS A 64 -5.24 -15.42 -4.62
CA LYS A 64 -5.67 -14.02 -4.83
C LYS A 64 -5.37 -13.13 -3.62
N ALA A 65 -5.73 -13.59 -2.42
CA ALA A 65 -5.51 -12.85 -1.19
C ALA A 65 -4.01 -12.64 -0.91
N ASP A 66 -3.19 -13.67 -1.14
CA ASP A 66 -1.74 -13.58 -0.93
C ASP A 66 -1.07 -12.68 -1.95
N ALA A 67 -1.53 -12.68 -3.20
CA ALA A 67 -1.07 -11.73 -4.22
C ALA A 67 -1.39 -10.27 -3.85
N ILE A 68 -2.58 -10.01 -3.31
CA ILE A 68 -2.96 -8.68 -2.83
C ILE A 68 -2.05 -8.26 -1.67
N ARG A 69 -1.83 -9.12 -0.66
CA ARG A 69 -0.90 -8.86 0.44
C ARG A 69 0.52 -8.58 -0.04
N GLN A 70 1.01 -9.39 -0.98
CA GLN A 70 2.36 -9.23 -1.53
C GLN A 70 2.52 -7.89 -2.26
N SER A 71 1.51 -7.44 -3.00
CA SER A 71 1.55 -6.13 -3.69
C SER A 71 1.60 -4.93 -2.75
N GLN A 72 1.19 -5.11 -1.49
CA GLN A 72 1.24 -4.08 -0.46
C GLN A 72 2.54 -4.11 0.35
N THR A 73 3.40 -5.11 0.13
CA THR A 73 4.67 -5.25 0.84
C THR A 73 5.67 -4.23 0.31
N VAL A 74 6.28 -3.46 1.23
CA VAL A 74 7.31 -2.47 0.87
C VAL A 74 8.57 -3.14 0.32
N SER A 75 9.19 -2.53 -0.69
CA SER A 75 10.50 -2.96 -1.16
C SER A 75 11.59 -2.38 -0.28
N THR A 76 12.53 -3.25 0.12
CA THR A 76 13.80 -2.90 0.77
C THR A 76 14.97 -2.86 -0.22
N ALA A 77 14.70 -3.14 -1.50
CA ALA A 77 15.70 -3.15 -2.57
C ALA A 77 15.86 -1.77 -3.22
N THR A 78 17.09 -1.43 -3.60
CA THR A 78 17.43 -0.19 -4.31
C THR A 78 17.83 -0.49 -5.75
N LEU A 79 17.28 0.25 -6.71
CA LEU A 79 17.69 0.18 -8.11
C LEU A 79 18.99 0.95 -8.33
N ARG A 80 19.89 0.38 -9.14
CA ARG A 80 21.11 1.07 -9.60
C ARG A 80 21.04 1.27 -11.11
N PRO A 81 21.28 2.49 -11.62
CA PRO A 81 21.50 2.72 -13.04
C PRO A 81 22.57 1.78 -13.60
N CYS A 82 22.35 1.26 -14.81
CA CYS A 82 23.29 0.41 -15.54
C CYS A 82 23.53 1.00 -16.93
N PRO A 83 24.33 2.08 -17.04
CA PRO A 83 24.52 2.81 -18.30
C PRO A 83 25.12 1.93 -19.42
N GLU A 84 25.97 0.97 -19.06
CA GLU A 84 26.66 0.08 -19.99
C GLU A 84 25.73 -0.82 -20.81
N ASN A 85 24.54 -1.13 -20.27
CA ASN A 85 23.52 -1.92 -20.95
C ASN A 85 22.40 -1.03 -21.52
N SER A 86 22.51 0.29 -21.39
CA SER A 86 21.52 1.23 -21.91
C SER A 86 21.89 1.70 -23.31
N VAL A 87 20.89 1.80 -24.17
CA VAL A 87 21.05 2.38 -25.50
C VAL A 87 20.79 3.88 -25.40
N ASN A 88 21.75 4.70 -25.83
CA ASN A 88 21.60 6.16 -25.90
C ASN A 88 21.18 6.77 -24.54
N TRP A 89 21.88 6.37 -23.46
CA TRP A 89 21.60 6.75 -22.06
C TRP A 89 21.29 8.24 -21.88
N ASP A 90 22.11 9.12 -22.46
CA ASP A 90 21.99 10.57 -22.26
C ASP A 90 20.86 11.23 -23.06
N THR A 91 20.24 10.52 -24.02
CA THR A 91 19.33 11.15 -25.00
C THR A 91 17.97 10.49 -25.13
N THR A 92 17.82 9.22 -24.74
CA THR A 92 16.56 8.50 -24.95
C THR A 92 15.45 8.89 -23.99
N HIS A 93 15.79 9.33 -22.78
CA HIS A 93 14.82 9.60 -21.71
C HIS A 93 13.91 8.39 -21.39
N ASN A 94 14.33 7.19 -21.79
CA ASN A 94 13.63 5.94 -21.50
C ASN A 94 14.08 5.41 -20.13
N LEU A 95 13.14 4.80 -19.40
CA LEU A 95 13.39 4.10 -18.13
C LEU A 95 13.59 2.60 -18.37
#